data_AF-A0A3R8ATA5-F1
#
_entry.id   AF-A0A3R8ATA5-F1
#
_cell.length_a   1.000
_cell.length_b   1.000
_cell.length_c   1.000
_cell.angle_alpha   90.00
_cell.angle_beta   90.00
_cell.angle_gamma   90.00
#
_symmetry.space_group_name_H-M   'P 1'
#
loop_
_entity.id
_entity.type
_entity.pdbx_description
1 polymer ?
#
loop_
_entity_poly.entity_id
_entity_poly.type
_entity_poly.pdbx_seq_one_letter_code
_entity_poly.pdbx_strand_id
1 'polypeptide(L)' 'MKTFNDIRYQELKEGLYDPNIFKAFFLAGGPGSGKTFVTRSAFGGTGLRMINSDNAFEVALKKIIYLLKCRKMRRRQEI' A
#
# COMPACT_ATOMS: atom_id res chain seq x y z
N MET A 1 -13.71 32.87 -13.66
CA MET A 1 -14.53 32.23 -12.61
C MET A 1 -15.37 31.17 -13.31
N LYS A 2 -15.25 29.89 -12.94
CA LYS A 2 -16.00 28.80 -13.61
C LYS A 2 -17.48 28.91 -13.25
N THR A 3 -18.38 28.69 -14.21
CA THR A 3 -19.83 28.78 -13.97
C THR A 3 -20.35 27.52 -13.28
N PHE A 4 -21.48 27.62 -12.58
CA PHE A 4 -22.05 26.51 -11.79
C PHE A 4 -22.35 25.24 -12.61
N ASN A 5 -22.60 25.39 -13.92
CA ASN A 5 -22.79 24.28 -14.85
C ASN A 5 -21.48 23.57 -15.22
N ASP A 6 -20.33 24.26 -15.17
CA ASP A 6 -19.00 23.66 -15.43
C ASP A 6 -18.57 22.70 -14.31
N ILE A 7 -19.12 22.87 -13.10
CA ILE A 7 -18.83 22.05 -11.91
C ILE A 7 -19.69 20.78 -11.92
N ARG A 8 -20.94 20.88 -12.40
CA ARG A 8 -21.90 19.78 -12.44
C ARG A 8 -21.54 18.67 -13.45
N TYR A 9 -20.83 19.03 -14.52
CA TYR A 9 -20.36 18.12 -15.57
C TYR A 9 -18.83 18.02 -15.63
N GLN A 10 -18.14 18.11 -14.49
CA GLN A 10 -16.82 17.48 -14.42
C GLN A 10 -17.06 15.97 -14.47
N GLU A 11 -17.07 15.40 -15.67
CA GLU A 11 -16.87 13.97 -15.84
C GLU A 11 -15.65 13.60 -15.00
N LEU A 12 -15.88 12.87 -13.92
CA LEU A 12 -14.82 12.21 -13.18
C LEU A 12 -14.13 11.32 -14.22
N LYS A 13 -12.99 11.78 -14.74
CA LYS A 13 -12.18 11.03 -15.72
C LYS A 13 -11.52 9.80 -15.09
N GLU A 14 -11.91 9.43 -13.88
CA GLU A 14 -11.47 8.24 -13.17
C GLU A 14 -12.25 7.03 -13.71
N GLY A 15 -11.55 5.98 -14.13
CA GLY A 15 -12.17 4.78 -14.71
C GLY A 15 -11.28 4.08 -15.73
N LEU A 16 -11.84 3.16 -16.51
CA LEU A 16 -11.12 2.32 -17.48
C LEU A 16 -10.25 3.13 -18.48
N TYR A 17 -10.62 4.38 -18.74
CA TYR A 17 -9.96 5.28 -19.68
C TYR A 17 -9.22 6.45 -19.01
N ASP A 18 -8.94 6.39 -17.71
CA ASP A 18 -8.09 7.39 -17.07
C ASP A 18 -6.64 7.21 -17.57
N PRO A 19 -6.05 8.20 -18.26
CA PRO A 19 -4.68 8.10 -18.74
C PRO A 19 -3.65 7.93 -17.61
N ASN A 20 -4.00 8.22 -16.36
CA ASN A 20 -3.13 8.06 -15.19
C ASN A 20 -3.35 6.75 -14.41
N ILE A 21 -4.26 5.86 -14.83
CA ILE A 21 -4.62 4.65 -14.07
C ILE A 21 -3.44 3.70 -13.83
N PHE A 22 -2.44 3.71 -14.71
CA PHE A 22 -1.23 2.88 -14.60
C PHE A 22 0.01 3.65 -14.16
N LYS A 23 -0.14 4.89 -13.66
CA LYS A 23 0.99 5.71 -13.22
C LYS A 23 1.51 5.22 -11.87
N ALA A 24 2.68 4.58 -11.89
CA ALA A 24 3.37 4.10 -10.69
C ALA A 24 4.72 4.82 -10.52
N PHE A 25 5.05 5.15 -9.27
CA PHE A 25 6.36 5.68 -8.89
C PHE A 25 7.07 4.67 -7.99
N PHE A 26 8.22 4.17 -8.43
CA PHE A 26 9.03 3.27 -7.64
C PHE A 26 10.09 4.06 -6.89
N LEU A 27 10.18 3.85 -5.57
CA LEU A 27 11.19 4.46 -4.72
C LEU A 27 12.19 3.39 -4.26
N ALA A 28 13.41 3.47 -4.78
CA ALA A 28 14.51 2.59 -4.42
C ALA A 28 15.54 3.34 -3.55
N GLY A 29 16.19 2.64 -2.62
CA GLY A 29 17.22 3.22 -1.75
C GLY A 29 17.57 2.29 -0.58
N GLY A 30 18.67 2.58 0.12
CA GLY A 30 19.13 1.78 1.27
C GLY A 30 18.19 1.82 2.49
N PRO A 31 18.28 0.85 3.42
CA PRO A 31 17.50 0.87 4.65
C PRO A 31 17.77 2.17 5.43
N GLY A 32 16.73 2.75 6.03
CA GLY A 32 16.84 4.02 6.76
C GLY A 32 16.89 5.30 5.91
N SER A 33 16.90 5.22 4.58
CA SER A 33 16.98 6.39 3.68
C SER A 33 15.70 7.26 3.63
N GLY A 34 14.76 7.09 4.56
CA GLY A 34 13.56 7.92 4.67
C GLY A 34 12.51 7.74 3.56
N LYS A 35 12.60 6.68 2.72
CA LYS A 35 11.66 6.44 1.60
C LYS A 35 10.21 6.59 2.03
N THR A 36 9.79 5.88 3.08
CA THR A 36 8.41 5.91 3.59
C THR A 36 7.97 7.31 4.05
N PHE A 37 8.89 8.09 4.63
CA PHE A 37 8.60 9.46 5.05
C PHE A 37 8.38 10.37 3.84
N VAL A 38 9.25 10.27 2.83
CA VAL A 38 9.12 11.04 1.58
C VAL A 38 7.89 10.62 0.80
N THR A 39 7.59 9.32 0.67
CA THR A 39 6.38 8.85 -0.03
C THR A 39 5.12 9.40 0.62
N ARG A 40 5.06 9.39 1.96
CA ARG A 40 3.88 9.83 2.71
C ARG A 40 3.67 11.34 2.61
N SER A 41 4.76 12.11 2.64
CA SER A 41 4.72 13.57 2.49
C SER A 41 4.46 14.03 1.06
N ALA A 42 5.08 13.37 0.06
CA ALA A 42 4.98 13.77 -1.35
C ALA A 42 3.68 13.32 -2.02
N PHE A 43 3.14 12.15 -1.63
CA PHE A 43 1.93 11.59 -2.25
C PHE A 43 0.69 11.68 -1.35
N GLY A 44 0.81 12.31 -0.17
CA GLY A 44 -0.33 12.57 0.71
C GLY A 44 -1.41 13.40 0.00
N GLY A 45 -2.64 12.88 -0.06
CA GLY A 45 -3.77 13.58 -0.70
C GLY A 45 -3.84 13.46 -2.22
N THR A 46 -2.90 12.77 -2.88
CA THR A 46 -2.89 12.60 -4.35
C THR A 46 -3.79 11.47 -4.87
N GLY A 47 -4.44 10.71 -3.98
CA GLY A 47 -5.25 9.54 -4.35
C GLY A 47 -4.43 8.29 -4.72
N LEU A 48 -3.10 8.39 -4.81
CA LEU A 48 -2.22 7.27 -5.12
C LEU A 48 -2.13 6.27 -3.95
N ARG A 49 -2.19 4.98 -4.28
CA ARG A 49 -2.05 3.89 -3.31
C ARG A 49 -0.59 3.67 -2.97
N MET A 50 -0.22 3.91 -1.71
CA MET A 50 1.10 3.55 -1.21
C MET A 50 1.18 2.03 -0.98
N ILE A 51 2.08 1.37 -1.68
CA ILE A 51 2.36 -0.07 -1.53
C ILE A 51 3.75 -0.23 -0.94
N ASN A 52 3.88 -0.92 0.18
CA ASN A 52 5.16 -1.27 0.80
C ASN A 52 5.28 -2.79 0.96
N SER A 53 6.24 -3.39 0.27
CA SER A 53 6.49 -4.83 0.26
C SER A 53 7.00 -5.36 1.59
N ASP A 54 7.76 -4.56 2.35
CA ASP A 54 8.40 -5.00 3.60
C ASP A 54 7.34 -5.35 4.66
N ASN A 55 6.33 -4.50 4.83
CA ASN A 55 5.25 -4.74 5.79
C ASN A 55 4.47 -6.02 5.48
N ALA A 56 4.17 -6.26 4.20
CA ALA A 56 3.46 -7.46 3.77
C ALA A 56 4.30 -8.72 4.07
N PHE A 57 5.60 -8.65 3.81
CA PHE A 57 6.53 -9.74 4.06
C PHE A 57 6.68 -10.04 5.56
N GLU A 58 6.82 -9.01 6.40
CA GLU A 58 6.89 -9.18 7.86
C GLU A 58 5.65 -9.83 8.46
N VAL A 59 4.46 -9.41 8.00
CA VAL A 59 3.19 -9.99 8.47
C VAL A 59 3.12 -11.47 8.08
N ALA A 60 3.52 -11.82 6.86
CA ALA A 60 3.58 -13.20 6.41
C ALA A 60 4.56 -14.03 7.25
N LEU A 61 5.76 -13.51 7.51
CA LEU A 61 6.76 -14.18 8.36
C LEU A 61 6.26 -14.41 9.79
N LYS A 62 5.69 -13.38 10.44
CA LYS A 62 5.13 -13.49 11.79
C LYS A 62 4.04 -14.56 11.87
N LYS A 63 3.18 -14.64 10.85
CA LYS A 63 2.12 -15.66 10.77
C LYS A 63 2.69 -17.08 10.68
N ILE A 64 3.71 -17.29 9.85
CA ILE A 64 4.36 -18.61 9.71
C ILE A 64 5.02 -19.03 11.03
N ILE A 65 5.75 -18.11 11.67
CA ILE A 65 6.40 -18.37 12.97
C ILE A 65 5.36 -18.75 14.04
N TYR A 66 4.24 -18.03 14.09
CA TYR A 66 3.15 -18.33 15.01
C TYR A 66 2.55 -19.73 14.75
N LEU A 67 2.26 -20.06 13.48
CA LEU A 67 1.76 -21.37 13.09
C LEU A 67 2.70 -22.51 13.50
N LEU A 68 4.01 -22.32 13.30
CA LEU A 68 5.04 -23.28 13.72
C LEU A 68 5.07 -23.46 15.25
N LYS A 69 4.89 -22.38 16.00
CA LYS A 69 4.82 -22.41 17.47
C LYS A 69 3.58 -23.19 17.96
N CYS A 70 2.40 -22.90 17.41
CA CYS A 70 1.18 -23.64 17.72
C CYS A 70 1.31 -25.13 17.38
N ARG A 71 1.92 -25.46 16.23
CA ARG A 71 2.18 -26.86 15.83
C ARG A 71 3.13 -27.59 16.79
N LYS A 72 4.12 -26.90 17.33
CA LYS A 72 5.03 -27.45 18.36
C LYS A 72 4.32 -27.66 19.71
N MET A 73 3.46 -26.73 20.14
CA MET A 73 2.70 -26.90 21.39
C MET A 73 1.72 -28.07 21.32
N ARG A 74 1.00 -28.23 20.19
CA ARG A 74 0.03 -29.32 20.03
C ARG A 74 0.67 -30.70 20.16
N ARG A 75 1.81 -30.93 19.51
CA ARG A 75 2.58 -32.18 19.62
C ARG A 75 3.19 -32.45 20.99
N ARG A 76 3.26 -31.43 21.87
CA ARG A 76 3.79 -31.56 23.23
C ARG A 76 2.74 -31.95 24.26
N GLN A 77 1.45 -31.83 23.94
CA GLN A 77 0.34 -32.27 24.80
C GLN A 77 -0.17 -33.67 24.45
N GLU A 78 0.28 -34.24 23.33
CA GLU A 78 -0.03 -35.61 22.88
C GLU A 78 0.98 -36.65 23.41
N ILE A 79 1.89 -36.25 24.32
CA ILE A 79 2.86 -37.10 25.05
C ILE A 79 2.70 -36.80 26.53
#